data_AF-A0A964JX38-F1
#
_entry.id   AF-A0A964JX38-F1
#
_cell.length_a   1.000
_cell.length_b   1.000
_cell.length_c   1.000
_cell.angle_alpha   90.00
_cell.angle_beta   90.00
_cell.angle_gamma   90.00
#
_symmetry.space_group_name_H-M   'P 1'
#
loop_
_entity.id
_entity.type
_entity.pdbx_description
1 polymer ?
#
loop_
_entity_poly.entity_id
_entity_poly.type
_entity_poly.pdbx_seq_one_letter_code
_entity_poly.pdbx_strand_id
1 'polypeptide(L)'
;MSVADPNRTILTGENPFIRLSSKDGDPNSTDASFWRILFSPGGPGHVLYVKSELTDGRWRIYSDNIAMARWLQQTVQGMLNAELKDTTIPVTDAEFSKSGDPRYFWNERIQTLDEEVLLTWHDIGEPLLIHTQPNAQPNPRAYGVCTVLIPALGARLTLNGKQAKGQPWKREREGQPFSTCALAFSESWTEPR
;
A
#
# COMPACT_ATOMS: atom_id res chain seq x y z
N MET A 1 24.49 23.77 9.63
CA MET A 1 23.17 23.70 8.96
C MET A 1 22.39 22.57 9.60
N SER A 2 21.08 22.72 9.81
CA SER A 2 20.25 21.62 10.30
C SER A 2 20.26 20.47 9.30
N VAL A 3 20.40 19.23 9.77
CA VAL A 3 20.31 18.01 8.96
C VAL A 3 18.93 17.34 9.05
N ALA A 4 18.05 17.87 9.92
CA ALA A 4 16.69 17.38 10.06
C ALA A 4 15.79 17.91 8.93
N ASP A 5 14.88 17.06 8.46
CA ASP A 5 13.82 17.49 7.54
C ASP A 5 12.98 18.62 8.20
N PRO A 6 12.68 19.71 7.47
CA PRO A 6 11.94 20.83 8.02
C PRO A 6 10.47 20.49 8.32
N ASN A 7 9.91 19.44 7.71
CA ASN A 7 8.54 19.01 7.91
C ASN A 7 8.39 18.20 9.22
N ARG A 8 7.14 17.96 9.60
CA ARG A 8 6.78 17.07 10.71
C ARG A 8 6.54 15.67 10.16
N THR A 9 7.23 14.67 10.69
CA THR A 9 6.90 13.26 10.42
C THR A 9 5.58 12.89 11.10
N ILE A 10 4.63 12.37 10.33
CA ILE A 10 3.31 11.93 10.82
C ILE A 10 3.16 10.42 10.85
N LEU A 11 3.91 9.70 10.02
CA LEU A 11 3.89 8.24 9.98
C LEU A 11 5.23 7.70 9.49
N THR A 12 5.66 6.57 10.04
CA THR A 12 6.65 5.71 9.41
C THR A 12 6.23 4.25 9.38
N GLY A 13 6.55 3.56 8.30
CA GLY A 13 6.11 2.19 8.04
C GLY A 13 6.44 1.71 6.63
N GLU A 14 5.59 0.85 6.11
CA GLU A 14 5.67 0.27 4.77
C GLU A 14 4.28 0.33 4.11
N ASN A 15 4.22 0.53 2.79
CA ASN A 15 3.00 0.51 1.98
C ASN A 15 3.12 -0.30 0.67
N PRO A 16 3.42 -1.61 0.71
CA PRO A 16 3.29 -2.47 -0.47
C PRO A 16 1.89 -2.40 -1.09
N PHE A 17 1.83 -2.34 -2.42
CA PHE A 17 0.56 -2.30 -3.13
C PHE A 17 0.53 -3.23 -4.34
N ILE A 18 -0.66 -3.76 -4.62
CA ILE A 18 -0.99 -4.53 -5.82
C ILE A 18 -2.11 -3.81 -6.56
N ARG A 19 -1.90 -3.55 -7.85
CA ARG A 19 -2.92 -3.09 -8.78
C ARG A 19 -2.89 -3.96 -10.03
N LEU A 20 -3.96 -4.71 -10.24
CA LEU A 20 -4.13 -5.62 -11.36
C LEU A 20 -5.22 -5.11 -12.28
N SER A 21 -5.06 -5.32 -13.58
CA SER A 21 -6.12 -5.10 -14.56
C SER A 21 -6.02 -6.15 -15.68
N SER A 22 -7.12 -6.34 -16.43
CA SER A 22 -7.16 -7.31 -17.52
C SER A 22 -6.34 -6.86 -18.73
N LYS A 23 -6.33 -5.55 -19.02
CA LYS A 23 -5.53 -4.91 -20.06
C LYS A 23 -4.84 -3.67 -19.50
N ASP A 24 -3.76 -3.26 -20.15
CA ASP A 24 -3.06 -2.05 -19.76
C ASP A 24 -3.95 -0.82 -19.98
N GLY A 25 -4.09 0.01 -18.94
CA GLY A 25 -4.91 1.21 -18.95
C GLY A 25 -6.39 1.00 -18.59
N ASP A 26 -6.86 -0.25 -18.47
CA ASP A 26 -8.20 -0.53 -17.94
C ASP A 26 -8.31 -0.10 -16.46
N PRO A 27 -9.53 0.15 -15.96
CA PRO A 27 -9.77 0.20 -14.52
C PRO A 27 -9.23 -1.06 -13.84
N ASN A 28 -8.71 -0.90 -12.63
CA ASN A 28 -8.17 -2.02 -11.87
C ASN A 28 -9.28 -3.04 -11.58
N SER A 29 -9.01 -4.31 -11.87
CA SER A 29 -9.81 -5.44 -11.39
C SER A 29 -9.52 -5.75 -9.93
N THR A 30 -8.35 -5.36 -9.44
CA THR A 30 -7.95 -5.49 -8.04
C THR A 30 -7.09 -4.32 -7.62
N ASP A 31 -7.45 -3.70 -6.51
CA ASP A 31 -6.66 -2.75 -5.74
C ASP A 31 -6.40 -3.33 -4.35
N ALA A 32 -5.14 -3.43 -3.96
CA ALA A 32 -4.74 -3.78 -2.61
C ALA A 32 -3.67 -2.79 -2.13
N SER A 33 -3.93 -2.14 -1.00
CA SER A 33 -2.99 -1.27 -0.30
C SER A 33 -2.77 -1.83 1.09
N PHE A 34 -1.60 -2.41 1.28
CA PHE A 34 -1.19 -3.00 2.54
C PHE A 34 -0.29 -2.03 3.28
N TRP A 35 -0.54 -1.84 4.57
CA TRP A 35 0.27 -1.00 5.42
C TRP A 35 0.78 -1.81 6.61
N ARG A 36 2.08 -1.63 6.91
CA ARG A 36 2.68 -1.95 8.21
C ARG A 36 3.22 -0.68 8.80
N ILE A 37 2.62 -0.21 9.88
CA ILE A 37 2.93 1.08 10.49
C ILE A 37 3.67 0.86 11.80
N LEU A 38 4.83 1.49 11.93
CA LEU A 38 5.66 1.45 13.14
C LEU A 38 5.39 2.64 14.05
N PHE A 39 4.99 3.77 13.47
CA PHE A 39 4.66 4.99 14.21
C PHE A 39 3.56 5.75 13.47
N SER A 40 2.52 6.13 14.20
CA SER A 40 1.50 7.10 13.78
C SER A 40 0.74 7.61 15.02
N PRO A 41 -0.03 8.70 14.93
CA PRO A 41 -0.96 9.11 15.98
C PRO A 41 -1.98 8.04 16.38
N GLY A 42 -2.36 7.12 15.48
CA GLY A 42 -3.25 5.99 15.77
C GLY A 42 -2.53 4.76 16.36
N GLY A 43 -1.22 4.86 16.61
CA GLY A 43 -0.38 3.76 17.06
C GLY A 43 0.21 2.91 15.93
N PRO A 44 1.03 1.91 16.25
CA PRO A 44 1.56 0.93 15.31
C PRO A 44 0.52 -0.16 14.98
N GLY A 45 0.69 -0.85 13.85
CA GLY A 45 -0.16 -1.98 13.46
C GLY A 45 -0.12 -2.25 11.96
N HIS A 46 -1.07 -3.04 11.49
CA HIS A 46 -1.24 -3.40 10.09
C HIS A 46 -2.64 -3.11 9.59
N VAL A 47 -2.76 -2.79 8.31
CA VAL A 47 -4.06 -2.71 7.64
C VAL A 47 -3.94 -3.09 6.17
N LEU A 48 -4.89 -3.90 5.70
CA LEU A 48 -5.10 -4.14 4.27
C LEU A 48 -6.42 -3.49 3.85
N TYR A 49 -6.35 -2.56 2.90
CA TYR A 49 -7.52 -2.11 2.13
C TYR A 49 -7.53 -2.84 0.79
N VAL A 50 -8.58 -3.62 0.51
CA VAL A 50 -8.67 -4.41 -0.72
C VAL A 50 -10.03 -4.26 -1.40
N LYS A 51 -10.03 -4.07 -2.72
CA LYS A 51 -11.20 -4.10 -3.60
C LYS A 51 -10.86 -4.97 -4.80
N SER A 52 -11.64 -6.00 -5.05
CA SER A 52 -11.42 -6.98 -6.12
C SER A 52 -12.76 -7.56 -6.57
N GLU A 53 -12.79 -8.24 -7.71
CA GLU A 53 -13.91 -9.11 -8.06
C GLU A 53 -14.13 -10.24 -7.04
N LEU A 54 -13.10 -10.60 -6.26
CA LEU A 54 -13.21 -11.54 -5.14
C LEU A 54 -13.93 -10.94 -3.92
N THR A 55 -14.03 -9.62 -3.84
CA THR A 55 -14.77 -8.89 -2.80
C THR A 55 -16.06 -8.27 -3.34
N ASP A 56 -16.60 -8.84 -4.44
CA ASP A 56 -17.78 -8.34 -5.15
C ASP A 56 -17.67 -6.87 -5.58
N GLY A 57 -16.45 -6.42 -5.88
CA GLY A 57 -16.15 -5.04 -6.26
C GLY A 57 -16.32 -4.03 -5.12
N ARG A 58 -16.33 -4.48 -3.86
CA ARG A 58 -16.45 -3.62 -2.67
C ARG A 58 -15.14 -3.57 -1.89
N TRP A 59 -14.89 -2.45 -1.21
CA TRP A 59 -13.79 -2.36 -0.27
C TRP A 59 -14.03 -3.25 0.94
N ARG A 60 -13.00 -4.03 1.29
CA ARG A 60 -12.87 -4.71 2.58
C ARG A 60 -11.61 -4.20 3.27
N ILE A 61 -11.70 -4.06 4.60
CA ILE A 61 -10.60 -3.58 5.43
C ILE A 61 -10.33 -4.63 6.50
N TYR A 62 -9.07 -5.04 6.60
CA TYR A 62 -8.58 -5.96 7.63
C TYR A 62 -7.51 -5.25 8.44
N SER A 63 -7.54 -5.31 9.76
CA SER A 63 -6.55 -4.63 10.61
C SER A 63 -6.46 -5.25 12.00
N ASP A 64 -5.28 -5.21 12.60
CA ASP A 64 -5.04 -5.52 14.03
C ASP A 64 -5.13 -4.26 14.92
N ASN A 65 -5.29 -3.08 14.32
CA ASN A 65 -5.41 -1.80 15.03
C ASN A 65 -6.37 -0.86 14.31
N ILE A 66 -7.64 -0.89 14.73
CA ILE A 66 -8.70 -0.05 14.17
C ILE A 66 -8.42 1.46 14.32
N ALA A 67 -7.79 1.91 15.40
CA ALA A 67 -7.51 3.32 15.61
C ALA A 67 -6.51 3.84 14.56
N MET A 68 -5.46 3.07 14.29
CA MET A 68 -4.51 3.33 13.21
C MET A 68 -5.19 3.29 11.84
N ALA A 69 -5.99 2.25 11.55
CA ALA A 69 -6.67 2.12 10.27
C ALA A 69 -7.62 3.30 9.97
N ARG A 70 -8.37 3.78 10.98
CA ARG A 70 -9.26 4.96 10.82
C ARG A 70 -8.48 6.26 10.69
N TRP A 71 -7.41 6.44 11.46
CA TRP A 71 -6.53 7.60 11.30
C TRP A 71 -5.94 7.66 9.90
N LEU A 72 -5.51 6.51 9.36
CA LEU A 72 -4.92 6.43 8.03
C LEU A 72 -5.95 6.73 6.92
N GLN A 73 -7.19 6.27 7.06
CA GLN A 73 -8.30 6.63 6.16
C GLN A 73 -8.57 8.13 6.12
N GLN A 74 -8.39 8.84 7.23
CA GLN A 74 -8.60 10.29 7.32
C GLN A 74 -7.38 11.10 6.85
N THR A 75 -6.23 10.46 6.64
CA THR A 75 -4.96 11.10 6.30
C THR A 75 -4.39 10.56 4.98
N VAL A 76 -3.30 9.79 5.04
CA VAL A 76 -2.51 9.40 3.87
C VAL A 76 -3.30 8.46 2.95
N GLN A 77 -3.96 7.44 3.49
CA GLN A 77 -4.72 6.50 2.64
C GLN A 77 -5.93 7.17 1.98
N GLY A 78 -6.66 8.02 2.72
CA GLY A 78 -7.78 8.77 2.15
C GLY A 78 -7.36 9.82 1.11
N MET A 79 -6.14 10.34 1.22
CA MET A 79 -5.53 11.20 0.19
C MET A 79 -5.19 10.40 -1.07
N LEU A 80 -4.64 9.18 -0.90
CA LEU A 80 -4.29 8.30 -2.02
C LEU A 80 -5.52 7.71 -2.71
N ASN A 81 -6.61 7.45 -1.98
CA ASN A 81 -7.86 6.95 -2.51
C ASN A 81 -9.05 7.55 -1.75
N ALA A 82 -9.82 8.41 -2.42
CA ALA A 82 -10.93 9.14 -1.81
C ALA A 82 -12.11 8.24 -1.38
N GLU A 83 -12.33 7.08 -2.03
CA GLU A 83 -13.38 6.13 -1.61
C GLU A 83 -13.10 5.60 -0.20
N LEU A 84 -11.83 5.45 0.16
CA LEU A 84 -11.41 4.95 1.47
C LEU A 84 -11.52 5.98 2.59
N LYS A 85 -12.00 7.21 2.32
CA LYS A 85 -12.41 8.14 3.38
C LYS A 85 -13.70 7.69 4.08
N ASP A 86 -14.46 6.78 3.47
CA ASP A 86 -15.66 6.22 4.07
C ASP A 86 -15.32 5.34 5.28
N THR A 87 -15.61 5.87 6.47
CA THR A 87 -15.39 5.17 7.74
C THR A 87 -16.54 4.23 8.11
N THR A 88 -17.61 4.18 7.31
CA THR A 88 -18.70 3.20 7.46
C THR A 88 -18.32 1.82 6.94
N ILE A 89 -17.29 1.71 6.09
CA ILE A 89 -16.71 0.43 5.67
C ILE A 89 -16.22 -0.31 6.92
N PRO A 90 -16.72 -1.53 7.21
CA PRO A 90 -16.28 -2.31 8.36
C PRO A 90 -14.78 -2.62 8.34
N VAL A 91 -14.16 -2.62 9.51
CA VAL A 91 -12.80 -3.11 9.71
C VAL A 91 -12.91 -4.46 10.41
N THR A 92 -12.40 -5.49 9.76
CA THR A 92 -12.36 -6.86 10.28
C THR A 92 -11.05 -7.05 11.03
N ASP A 93 -11.13 -7.58 12.25
CA ASP A 93 -9.95 -7.95 13.03
C ASP A 93 -9.17 -9.06 12.32
N ALA A 94 -7.85 -8.93 12.24
CA ALA A 94 -7.01 -9.86 11.48
C ALA A 94 -5.59 -9.96 12.04
N GLU A 95 -4.99 -11.14 11.90
CA GLU A 95 -3.58 -11.38 12.15
C GLU A 95 -2.76 -11.23 10.86
N PHE A 96 -1.53 -10.78 11.01
CA PHE A 96 -0.64 -10.46 9.89
C PHE A 96 0.69 -11.20 10.03
N SER A 97 1.14 -11.81 8.95
CA SER A 97 2.45 -12.44 8.87
C SER A 97 3.08 -12.23 7.49
N LYS A 98 4.41 -12.34 7.44
CA LYS A 98 5.17 -12.11 6.21
C LYS A 98 6.21 -13.18 5.99
N SER A 99 6.58 -13.39 4.73
CA SER A 99 7.64 -14.32 4.35
C SER A 99 8.26 -13.92 3.01
N GLY A 100 9.42 -14.50 2.73
CA GLY A 100 10.15 -14.26 1.49
C GLY A 100 11.36 -13.34 1.65
N ASP A 101 11.96 -13.04 0.51
CA ASP A 101 13.13 -12.18 0.37
C ASP A 101 12.84 -11.21 -0.78
N PRO A 102 12.80 -9.89 -0.52
CA PRO A 102 12.37 -8.91 -1.50
C PRO A 102 13.29 -8.82 -2.73
N ARG A 103 14.40 -9.57 -2.79
CA ARG A 103 15.21 -9.76 -4.02
C ARG A 103 14.58 -10.74 -5.01
N TYR A 104 13.69 -11.61 -4.54
CA TYR A 104 13.09 -12.70 -5.35
C TYR A 104 11.57 -12.67 -5.29
N PHE A 105 11.01 -12.66 -4.08
CA PHE A 105 9.57 -12.61 -3.86
C PHE A 105 9.26 -12.15 -2.43
N TRP A 106 8.07 -11.58 -2.24
CA TRP A 106 7.60 -11.13 -0.94
C TRP A 106 6.15 -11.53 -0.75
N ASN A 107 5.81 -11.99 0.45
CA ASN A 107 4.44 -12.35 0.82
C ASN A 107 3.99 -11.57 2.04
N GLU A 108 2.77 -11.04 1.97
CA GLU A 108 1.98 -10.58 3.12
C GLU A 108 0.74 -11.46 3.23
N ARG A 109 0.54 -12.06 4.41
CA ARG A 109 -0.55 -12.96 4.72
C ARG A 109 -1.41 -12.34 5.81
N ILE A 110 -2.70 -12.26 5.54
CA ILE A 110 -3.72 -11.67 6.40
C ILE A 110 -4.72 -12.78 6.72
N GLN A 111 -4.92 -13.07 8.01
CA GLN A 111 -5.80 -14.14 8.47
C GLN A 111 -6.84 -13.59 9.42
N THR A 112 -8.10 -13.92 9.17
CA THR A 112 -9.20 -13.74 10.12
C THR A 112 -9.66 -15.11 10.62
N LEU A 113 -10.76 -15.16 11.38
CA LEU A 113 -11.39 -16.43 11.75
C LEU A 113 -11.88 -17.23 10.53
N ASP A 114 -12.37 -16.54 9.50
CA ASP A 114 -13.11 -17.15 8.39
C ASP A 114 -12.42 -16.99 7.03
N GLU A 115 -11.43 -16.10 6.93
CA GLU A 115 -10.83 -15.69 5.67
C GLU A 115 -9.29 -15.64 5.72
N GLU A 116 -8.68 -15.92 4.58
CA GLU A 116 -7.26 -15.74 4.32
C GLU A 116 -7.07 -14.91 3.06
N VAL A 117 -6.34 -13.81 3.18
CA VAL A 117 -5.82 -13.05 2.04
C VAL A 117 -4.31 -13.23 1.98
N LEU A 118 -3.79 -13.58 0.80
CA LEU A 118 -2.36 -13.64 0.51
C LEU A 118 -2.03 -12.69 -0.63
N LEU A 119 -1.10 -11.78 -0.37
CA LEU A 119 -0.50 -10.90 -1.36
C LEU A 119 0.91 -11.40 -1.64
N THR A 120 1.23 -11.64 -2.91
CA THR A 120 2.56 -12.05 -3.37
C THR A 120 3.07 -11.06 -4.41
N TRP A 121 4.29 -10.59 -4.23
CA TRP A 121 5.07 -9.85 -5.23
C TRP A 121 6.25 -10.72 -5.68
N HIS A 122 6.53 -10.75 -6.97
CA HIS A 122 7.67 -11.45 -7.56
C HIS A 122 8.12 -10.76 -8.85
N ASP A 123 9.14 -11.30 -9.53
CA ASP A 123 9.81 -10.65 -10.67
C ASP A 123 10.22 -9.23 -10.28
N ILE A 124 10.97 -9.16 -9.17
CA ILE A 124 11.35 -7.94 -8.49
C ILE A 124 12.38 -7.18 -9.33
N GLY A 125 12.13 -5.89 -9.55
CA GLY A 125 13.06 -4.97 -10.19
C GLY A 125 13.93 -4.19 -9.20
N GLU A 126 14.64 -3.19 -9.71
CA GLU A 126 15.61 -2.42 -8.93
C GLU A 126 14.94 -1.43 -7.95
N PRO A 127 15.44 -1.33 -6.70
CA PRO A 127 14.95 -0.35 -5.74
C PRO A 127 15.23 1.10 -6.15
N LEU A 128 14.26 1.98 -5.89
CA LEU A 128 14.34 3.43 -6.10
C LEU A 128 14.05 4.16 -4.79
N LEU A 129 14.99 4.97 -4.30
CA LEU A 129 14.74 5.88 -3.20
C LEU A 129 14.05 7.13 -3.72
N ILE A 130 12.80 7.33 -3.32
CA ILE A 130 11.97 8.48 -3.71
C ILE A 130 11.82 9.41 -2.51
N HIS A 131 11.98 10.71 -2.74
CA HIS A 131 11.72 11.74 -1.76
C HIS A 131 10.92 12.89 -2.38
N THR A 132 9.73 13.16 -1.85
CA THR A 132 8.87 14.27 -2.25
C THR A 132 8.53 15.16 -1.08
N GLN A 133 8.41 16.46 -1.33
CA GLN A 133 8.00 17.45 -0.33
C GLN A 133 6.46 17.62 -0.32
N PRO A 134 5.85 17.98 0.82
CA PRO A 134 4.44 18.34 0.85
C PRO A 134 4.13 19.47 -0.14
N ASN A 135 3.00 19.35 -0.83
CA ASN A 135 2.48 20.31 -1.82
C ASN A 135 3.44 20.61 -2.99
N ALA A 136 4.42 19.73 -3.25
CA ALA A 136 5.35 19.89 -4.36
C ALA A 136 4.65 19.80 -5.72
N GLN A 137 5.00 20.72 -6.63
CA GLN A 137 4.58 20.69 -8.02
C GLN A 137 5.30 19.55 -8.79
N PRO A 138 4.74 19.04 -9.91
CA PRO A 138 3.51 19.48 -10.60
C PRO A 138 2.23 18.80 -10.11
N ASN A 139 2.31 17.81 -9.24
CA ASN A 139 1.17 17.07 -8.73
C ASN A 139 1.09 17.20 -7.20
N PRO A 140 0.56 18.32 -6.68
CA PRO A 140 0.60 18.62 -5.27
C PRO A 140 -0.20 17.61 -4.45
N ARG A 141 0.49 16.93 -3.53
CA ARG A 141 -0.11 16.10 -2.49
C ARG A 141 0.04 16.79 -1.14
N ALA A 142 -0.95 16.68 -0.28
CA ALA A 142 -0.92 17.30 1.05
C ALA A 142 0.29 16.85 1.91
N TYR A 143 0.81 15.65 1.63
CA TYR A 143 1.90 15.03 2.37
C TYR A 143 3.13 14.81 1.49
N GLY A 144 4.30 14.96 2.10
CA GLY A 144 5.57 14.49 1.57
C GLY A 144 5.81 13.02 1.95
N VAL A 145 6.76 12.38 1.27
CA VAL A 145 7.16 11.00 1.57
C VAL A 145 8.61 10.78 1.19
N CYS A 146 9.35 10.09 2.05
CA CYS A 146 10.61 9.42 1.72
C CYS A 146 10.36 7.91 1.77
N THR A 147 10.65 7.17 0.69
CA THR A 147 10.28 5.75 0.55
C THR A 147 11.23 5.02 -0.40
N VAL A 148 11.51 3.75 -0.13
CA VAL A 148 12.17 2.85 -1.08
C VAL A 148 11.09 2.08 -1.83
N LEU A 149 10.94 2.37 -3.11
CA LEU A 149 10.02 1.67 -3.99
C LEU A 149 10.75 0.59 -4.77
N ILE A 150 10.25 -0.63 -4.70
CA ILE A 150 10.79 -1.78 -5.43
C ILE A 150 9.70 -2.30 -6.35
N PRO A 151 9.77 -2.09 -7.67
CA PRO A 151 8.74 -2.54 -8.59
C PRO A 151 8.67 -4.07 -8.63
N ALA A 152 7.46 -4.61 -8.74
CA ALA A 152 7.24 -6.04 -8.96
C ALA A 152 6.52 -6.22 -10.30
N LEU A 153 7.18 -6.87 -11.26
CA LEU A 153 6.60 -7.12 -12.59
C LEU A 153 5.60 -8.28 -12.57
N GLY A 154 5.64 -9.10 -11.52
CA GLY A 154 4.67 -10.13 -11.21
C GLY A 154 4.03 -9.88 -9.84
N ALA A 155 2.72 -10.08 -9.75
CA ALA A 155 2.02 -10.02 -8.47
C ALA A 155 0.77 -10.89 -8.51
N ARG A 156 0.39 -11.41 -7.34
CA ARG A 156 -0.79 -12.25 -7.15
C ARG A 156 -1.49 -11.87 -5.86
N LEU A 157 -2.82 -11.80 -5.92
CA LEU A 157 -3.69 -11.75 -4.76
C LEU A 157 -4.56 -13.00 -4.76
N THR A 158 -4.69 -13.66 -3.60
CA THR A 158 -5.68 -14.71 -3.39
C THR A 158 -6.56 -14.42 -2.18
N LEU A 159 -7.86 -14.70 -2.28
CA LEU A 159 -8.80 -14.75 -1.16
C LEU A 159 -9.30 -16.19 -1.02
N ASN A 160 -9.07 -16.81 0.14
CA ASN A 160 -9.42 -18.22 0.40
C ASN A 160 -8.92 -19.18 -0.69
N GLY A 161 -7.66 -18.98 -1.12
CA GLY A 161 -7.01 -19.76 -2.17
C GLY A 161 -7.46 -19.45 -3.61
N LYS A 162 -8.52 -18.65 -3.81
CA LYS A 162 -8.97 -18.23 -5.14
C LYS A 162 -8.15 -17.02 -5.60
N GLN A 163 -7.54 -17.13 -6.78
CA GLN A 163 -6.72 -16.07 -7.36
C GLN A 163 -7.56 -14.97 -8.02
N ALA A 164 -7.15 -13.72 -7.79
CA ALA A 164 -7.75 -12.54 -8.41
C ALA A 164 -7.35 -12.44 -9.89
N LYS A 165 -8.25 -11.88 -10.71
CA LYS A 165 -8.07 -11.67 -12.15
C LYS A 165 -7.18 -10.48 -12.44
N GLY A 166 -6.54 -10.53 -13.60
CA GLY A 166 -5.67 -9.48 -14.13
C GLY A 166 -4.20 -9.72 -13.82
N GLN A 167 -3.37 -8.77 -14.21
CA GLN A 167 -1.93 -8.81 -14.02
C GLN A 167 -1.36 -7.40 -13.78
N PRO A 168 -0.13 -7.28 -13.26
CA PRO A 168 0.58 -6.02 -13.24
C PRO A 168 0.94 -5.55 -14.65
N TRP A 169 1.11 -4.24 -14.80
CA TRP A 169 1.52 -3.62 -16.07
C TRP A 169 2.77 -2.77 -15.87
N LYS A 170 3.65 -2.80 -16.87
CA LYS A 170 4.90 -2.01 -16.87
C LYS A 170 4.58 -0.53 -16.81
N ARG A 171 5.36 0.21 -16.02
CA ARG A 171 5.30 1.67 -15.90
C ARG A 171 6.71 2.23 -15.99
N GLU A 172 6.78 3.55 -16.02
CA GLU A 172 8.03 4.28 -15.83
C GLU A 172 7.86 5.21 -14.62
N ARG A 173 8.94 5.38 -13.85
CA ARG A 173 8.99 6.35 -12.77
C ARG A 173 10.39 6.94 -12.69
N GLU A 174 10.51 8.26 -12.73
CA GLU A 174 11.80 8.97 -12.77
C GLU A 174 12.74 8.44 -13.87
N GLY A 175 12.21 8.10 -15.05
CA GLY A 175 12.99 7.54 -16.17
C GLY A 175 13.44 6.09 -15.96
N GLN A 176 13.01 5.41 -14.90
CA GLN A 176 13.38 4.04 -14.57
C GLN A 176 12.20 3.07 -14.77
N PRO A 177 12.43 1.81 -15.19
CA PRO A 177 11.40 0.79 -15.26
C PRO A 177 10.67 0.60 -13.93
N PHE A 178 9.34 0.55 -13.99
CA PHE A 178 8.47 0.40 -12.84
C PHE A 178 7.27 -0.51 -13.17
N SER A 179 6.34 -0.66 -12.23
CA SER A 179 5.14 -1.48 -12.39
C SER A 179 3.92 -0.86 -11.68
N THR A 180 2.71 -1.30 -12.05
CA THR A 180 1.50 -1.02 -11.28
C THR A 180 1.49 -1.66 -9.89
N CYS A 181 2.43 -2.58 -9.62
CA CYS A 181 2.62 -3.22 -8.32
C CYS A 181 4.04 -2.91 -7.80
N ALA A 182 4.16 -2.64 -6.50
CA ALA A 182 5.47 -2.42 -5.89
C ALA A 182 5.45 -2.75 -4.40
N LEU A 183 6.61 -3.09 -3.88
CA LEU A 183 6.92 -2.97 -2.45
C LEU A 183 7.28 -1.51 -2.19
N ALA A 184 6.78 -0.96 -1.07
CA ALA A 184 7.16 0.37 -0.62
C ALA A 184 7.64 0.27 0.83
N PHE A 185 8.95 0.35 1.02
CA PHE A 185 9.59 0.12 2.31
C PHE A 185 10.18 1.40 2.88
N SER A 186 10.30 1.43 4.21
CA SER A 186 10.89 2.56 4.95
C SER A 186 10.19 3.88 4.64
N GLU A 187 8.86 3.85 4.44
CA GLU A 187 8.08 5.05 4.20
C GLU A 187 8.14 5.95 5.44
N SER A 188 8.44 7.22 5.22
CA SER A 188 8.33 8.29 6.21
C SER A 188 7.51 9.40 5.59
N TRP A 189 6.27 9.55 6.06
CA TRP A 189 5.33 10.55 5.58
C TRP A 189 5.39 11.81 6.42
N THR A 190 5.34 12.95 5.74
CA THR A 190 5.54 14.25 6.37
C THR A 190 4.44 15.23 6.01
N GLU A 191 4.15 16.16 6.93
CA GLU A 191 3.29 17.32 6.71
C GLU A 191 4.06 18.61 7.06
N PRO A 192 3.71 19.77 6.48
CA PRO A 192 4.29 21.04 6.89
C PRO A 192 4.17 21.26 8.41
N ARG A 193 5.21 21.81 9.03
CA ARG A 193 5.19 22.19 10.45
C ARG A 193 4.30 23.39 10.71
#